data_AF-A0A1V5AEP0-F1
#
_entry.id   AF-A0A1V5AEP0-F1
#
_cell.length_a   1.000
_cell.length_b   1.000
_cell.length_c   1.000
_cell.angle_alpha   90.00
_cell.angle_beta   90.00
_cell.angle_gamma   90.00
#
_symmetry.space_group_name_H-M   'P 1'
#
loop_
_entity.id
_entity.type
_entity.pdbx_description
1 polymer ?
#
loop_
_entity_poly.entity_id
_entity_poly.type
_entity_poly.pdbx_seq_one_letter_code
_entity_poly.pdbx_strand_id
1 'polypeptide(L)'
;MEKVLIVGCDNCMIDDCAACYPCIKALNNKEGEFAVLPADAQLVGLVSCGGCPGTTTIVARLNQANKWISGTDANDLPTKIFIGNCIQGCPNKDSIVQKIQDASAATIVVTKGTHHKTPAGNDAKWWPKAGGDLKTAHVLFKK
;
A
#
# COMPACT_ATOMS: atom_id res chain seq x y z
N MET A 1 -16.88 -6.18 -10.44
CA MET A 1 -15.92 -6.54 -9.38
C MET A 1 -14.91 -5.40 -9.26
N GLU A 2 -14.60 -4.97 -8.06
CA GLU A 2 -13.64 -3.88 -7.84
C GLU A 2 -12.20 -4.42 -7.80
N LYS A 3 -11.30 -3.76 -8.52
CA LYS A 3 -9.89 -4.13 -8.69
C LYS A 3 -9.03 -3.05 -8.02
N VAL A 4 -8.30 -3.44 -6.98
CA VAL A 4 -7.65 -2.54 -6.04
C VAL A 4 -6.14 -2.54 -6.26
N LEU A 5 -5.58 -1.36 -6.53
CA LEU A 5 -4.14 -1.12 -6.51
C LEU A 5 -3.79 -0.33 -5.25
N ILE A 6 -2.77 -0.77 -4.51
CA ILE A 6 -2.26 -0.01 -3.35
C ILE A 6 -0.93 0.63 -3.73
N VAL A 7 -0.79 1.93 -3.47
CA VAL A 7 0.47 2.68 -3.65
C VAL A 7 1.06 3.05 -2.29
N GLY A 8 2.27 2.60 -1.97
CA GLY A 8 2.94 2.83 -0.69
C GLY A 8 4.29 3.56 -0.79
N CYS A 9 4.86 3.93 0.36
CA CYS A 9 6.20 4.50 0.45
C CYS A 9 7.26 3.40 0.30
N ASP A 10 8.21 3.56 -0.62
CA ASP A 10 9.24 2.56 -0.97
C ASP A 10 9.98 2.02 0.26
N ASN A 11 10.45 2.91 1.14
CA ASN A 11 11.14 2.56 2.37
C ASN A 11 10.18 1.87 3.36
N CYS A 12 9.11 2.56 3.78
CA CYS A 12 8.18 2.07 4.81
C CYS A 12 7.48 0.76 4.43
N MET A 13 7.34 0.44 3.14
CA MET A 13 6.79 -0.83 2.67
C MET A 13 7.65 -2.04 3.07
N ILE A 14 8.98 -1.87 3.01
CA ILE A 14 9.98 -2.89 3.30
C ILE A 14 10.39 -2.83 4.77
N ASP A 15 10.73 -1.62 5.24
CA ASP A 15 11.16 -1.36 6.61
C ASP A 15 9.97 -1.55 7.55
N ASP A 16 9.11 -0.55 7.72
CA ASP A 16 8.08 -0.50 8.77
C ASP A 16 6.94 -1.53 8.64
N CYS A 17 6.53 -1.86 7.40
CA CYS A 17 5.23 -2.47 7.14
C CYS A 17 5.27 -3.96 6.72
N ALA A 18 6.44 -4.61 6.78
CA ALA A 18 6.62 -6.03 6.43
C ALA A 18 5.89 -6.43 5.13
N ALA A 19 6.27 -5.81 4.02
CA ALA A 19 5.61 -5.94 2.70
C ALA A 19 4.10 -5.55 2.72
N CYS A 20 3.77 -4.44 3.38
CA CYS A 20 2.41 -3.91 3.52
C CYS A 20 1.38 -4.85 4.17
N TYR A 21 1.81 -5.79 5.03
CA TYR A 21 0.90 -6.70 5.73
C TYR A 21 -0.33 -6.00 6.38
N PRO A 22 -0.20 -4.84 7.07
CA PRO A 22 -1.35 -4.15 7.64
C PRO A 22 -2.35 -3.63 6.60
N CYS A 23 -1.87 -3.16 5.44
CA CYS A 23 -2.73 -2.75 4.32
C CYS A 23 -3.51 -3.95 3.77
N ILE A 24 -2.84 -5.07 3.53
CA ILE A 24 -3.42 -6.29 2.98
C ILE A 24 -4.44 -6.88 3.96
N LYS A 25 -4.11 -6.91 5.27
CA LYS A 25 -5.02 -7.39 6.30
C LYS A 25 -6.28 -6.51 6.42
N ALA A 26 -6.14 -5.19 6.34
CA ALA A 26 -7.29 -4.28 6.32
C ALA A 26 -8.15 -4.45 5.06
N LEU A 27 -7.56 -4.64 3.88
CA LEU A 27 -8.31 -4.92 2.64
C LEU A 27 -9.07 -6.26 2.71
N ASN A 28 -8.46 -7.30 3.28
CA ASN A 28 -9.10 -8.60 3.48
C ASN A 28 -10.26 -8.52 4.46
N ASN A 29 -10.08 -7.78 5.56
CA ASN A 29 -11.13 -7.56 6.57
C ASN A 29 -12.16 -6.48 6.20
N LYS A 30 -11.94 -5.72 5.10
CA LYS A 30 -12.70 -4.51 4.72
C LYS A 30 -12.75 -3.46 5.84
N GLU A 31 -11.60 -3.20 6.45
CA GLU A 31 -11.39 -2.21 7.51
C GLU A 31 -10.74 -0.92 7.01
N GLY A 32 -10.95 0.20 7.72
CA GLY A 32 -10.41 1.51 7.38
C GLY A 32 -11.01 2.05 6.09
N GLU A 33 -10.19 2.66 5.23
CA GLU A 33 -10.65 3.20 3.94
C GLU A 33 -11.19 2.11 3.00
N PHE A 34 -10.85 0.84 3.24
CA PHE A 34 -11.34 -0.29 2.44
C PHE A 34 -12.78 -0.70 2.76
N ALA A 35 -13.43 -0.11 3.78
CA ALA A 35 -14.81 -0.41 4.16
C ALA A 35 -15.84 -0.03 3.07
N VAL A 36 -15.47 0.84 2.13
CA VAL A 36 -16.32 1.23 0.98
C VAL A 36 -16.31 0.20 -0.15
N LEU A 37 -15.48 -0.84 -0.06
CA LEU A 37 -15.32 -1.86 -1.10
C LEU A 37 -16.32 -3.02 -0.92
N PRO A 38 -16.82 -3.60 -2.01
CA PRO A 38 -17.62 -4.82 -1.93
C PRO A 38 -16.78 -6.00 -1.44
N ALA A 39 -17.44 -7.02 -0.89
CA ALA A 39 -16.77 -8.17 -0.27
C ALA A 39 -15.82 -8.91 -1.24
N ASP A 40 -16.18 -8.96 -2.53
CA ASP A 40 -15.45 -9.60 -3.62
C ASP A 40 -14.29 -8.76 -4.21
N ALA A 41 -14.01 -7.56 -3.67
CA ALA A 41 -12.94 -6.70 -4.18
C ALA A 41 -11.56 -7.36 -4.04
N GLN A 42 -10.78 -7.35 -5.13
CA GLN A 42 -9.50 -8.06 -5.25
C GLN A 42 -8.32 -7.09 -5.28
N LEU A 43 -7.22 -7.47 -4.61
CA LEU A 43 -5.93 -6.79 -4.75
C LEU A 43 -5.26 -7.23 -6.05
N VAL A 44 -5.09 -6.31 -6.99
CA VAL A 44 -4.39 -6.57 -8.28
C VAL A 44 -2.92 -6.14 -8.26
N GLY A 45 -2.52 -5.35 -7.27
CA GLY A 45 -1.12 -4.99 -7.12
C GLY A 45 -0.81 -4.15 -5.90
N LEU A 46 0.49 -4.12 -5.58
CA LEU A 46 1.11 -3.27 -4.59
C LEU A 46 2.32 -2.61 -5.25
N VAL A 47 2.35 -1.27 -5.25
CA VAL A 47 3.34 -0.47 -5.99
C VAL A 47 3.95 0.55 -5.04
N SER A 48 5.25 0.79 -5.13
CA SER A 48 5.89 1.87 -4.35
C SER A 48 5.91 3.20 -5.09
N CYS A 49 6.06 4.29 -4.35
CA CYS A 49 6.36 5.60 -4.92
C CYS A 49 7.71 5.67 -5.67
N GLY A 50 8.57 4.65 -5.53
CA GLY A 50 9.85 4.54 -6.23
C GLY A 50 10.99 5.36 -5.64
N GLY A 51 11.07 5.45 -4.31
CA GLY A 51 12.14 6.12 -3.56
C GLY A 51 12.00 7.64 -3.49
N CYS A 52 12.58 8.27 -2.47
CA CYS A 52 12.51 9.73 -2.31
C CYS A 52 13.23 10.46 -3.47
N PRO A 53 12.63 11.51 -4.10
CA PRO A 53 11.43 12.25 -3.67
C PRO A 53 10.07 11.65 -4.12
N GLY A 54 10.05 10.58 -4.89
CA GLY A 54 8.84 9.84 -5.32
C GLY A 54 8.04 10.48 -6.44
N THR A 55 8.12 11.81 -6.57
CA THR A 55 7.34 12.59 -7.54
C THR A 55 7.74 12.31 -8.99
N THR A 56 9.00 12.03 -9.30
CA THR A 56 9.43 11.71 -10.67
C THR A 56 9.23 10.24 -11.02
N THR A 57 9.34 9.35 -10.03
CA THR A 57 9.36 7.89 -10.20
C THR A 57 7.98 7.25 -10.16
N ILE A 58 7.00 7.81 -9.44
CA ILE A 58 5.66 7.22 -9.32
C ILE A 58 4.96 6.98 -10.67
N VAL A 59 5.07 7.90 -11.63
CA VAL A 59 4.44 7.75 -12.96
C VAL A 59 5.06 6.58 -13.73
N ALA A 60 6.38 6.39 -13.64
CA ALA A 60 7.06 5.24 -14.23
C ALA A 60 6.65 3.91 -13.57
N ARG A 61 6.47 3.92 -12.24
CA ARG A 61 5.97 2.76 -11.47
C ARG A 61 4.53 2.38 -11.82
N LEU A 62 3.63 3.36 -11.95
CA LEU A 62 2.25 3.13 -12.42
C LEU A 62 2.22 2.61 -13.85
N ASN A 63 3.01 3.19 -14.76
CA ASN A 63 3.12 2.71 -16.14
C ASN A 63 3.67 1.27 -16.23
N GLN A 64 4.63 0.92 -15.36
CA GLN A 64 5.15 -0.44 -15.23
C GLN A 64 4.04 -1.40 -14.74
N ALA A 65 3.33 -1.04 -13.67
CA ALA A 65 2.23 -1.84 -13.13
C ALA A 65 1.11 -2.05 -14.16
N ASN A 66 0.68 -0.97 -14.83
CA ASN A 66 -0.34 -1.04 -15.89
C ASN A 66 0.05 -2.01 -17.01
N LYS A 67 1.31 -1.97 -17.49
CA LYS A 67 1.81 -2.91 -18.52
C LYS A 67 1.82 -4.36 -18.04
N TRP A 68 2.25 -4.64 -16.82
CA TRP A 68 2.28 -6.00 -16.27
C TRP A 68 0.87 -6.56 -16.05
N ILE A 69 -0.02 -5.75 -15.49
CA ILE A 69 -1.42 -6.12 -15.24
C ILE A 69 -2.14 -6.37 -16.57
N SER A 70 -2.24 -5.37 -17.45
CA SER A 70 -2.94 -5.49 -18.73
C SER A 70 -2.33 -6.52 -19.69
N GLY A 71 -1.01 -6.77 -19.59
CA GLY A 71 -0.32 -7.80 -20.37
C GLY A 71 -0.54 -9.23 -19.84
N THR A 72 -1.10 -9.39 -18.64
CA THR A 72 -1.44 -10.69 -18.04
C THR A 72 -2.94 -10.95 -18.13
N ASP A 73 -3.77 -10.03 -17.63
CA ASP A 73 -5.22 -10.00 -17.82
C ASP A 73 -5.71 -8.54 -17.80
N ALA A 74 -6.37 -8.11 -18.88
CA ALA A 74 -6.97 -6.78 -18.97
C ALA A 74 -8.11 -6.58 -17.94
N ASN A 75 -8.74 -7.66 -17.46
CA ASN A 75 -9.77 -7.60 -16.43
C ASN A 75 -9.22 -7.30 -15.02
N ASP A 76 -7.91 -7.40 -14.81
CA ASP A 76 -7.23 -7.03 -13.57
C ASP A 76 -6.82 -5.55 -13.52
N LEU A 77 -7.15 -4.74 -14.55
CA LEU A 77 -6.91 -3.30 -14.51
C LEU A 77 -7.60 -2.65 -13.30
N PRO A 78 -6.87 -1.82 -12.52
CA PRO A 78 -7.40 -1.28 -11.27
C PRO A 78 -8.53 -0.27 -11.53
N THR A 79 -9.65 -0.47 -10.83
CA THR A 79 -10.78 0.46 -10.77
C THR A 79 -10.64 1.47 -9.63
N LYS A 80 -9.83 1.14 -8.60
CA LYS A 80 -9.50 2.05 -7.50
C LYS A 80 -8.03 1.97 -7.11
N ILE A 81 -7.46 3.12 -6.74
CA ILE A 81 -6.11 3.26 -6.19
C ILE A 81 -6.22 3.76 -4.76
N PHE A 82 -5.58 3.07 -3.81
CA PHE A 82 -5.50 3.49 -2.42
C PHE A 82 -4.06 3.92 -2.08
N ILE A 83 -3.92 5.13 -1.55
CA ILE A 83 -2.64 5.71 -1.16
C ILE A 83 -2.34 5.34 0.29
N GLY A 84 -1.35 4.48 0.49
CA GLY A 84 -0.95 3.96 1.81
C GLY A 84 -0.73 5.05 2.86
N ASN A 85 -1.11 4.78 4.10
CA ASN A 85 -0.94 5.73 5.21
C ASN A 85 0.52 6.18 5.42
N CYS A 86 1.50 5.33 5.07
CA CYS A 86 2.92 5.69 5.07
C CYS A 86 3.30 6.84 4.10
N ILE A 87 2.51 7.13 3.08
CA ILE A 87 2.71 8.31 2.21
C ILE A 87 2.17 9.58 2.87
N GLN A 88 1.20 9.51 3.79
CA GLN A 88 0.56 10.72 4.38
C GLN A 88 1.51 11.55 5.26
N GLY A 89 2.59 10.93 5.77
CA GLY A 89 3.69 11.60 6.46
C GLY A 89 4.81 12.11 5.55
N CYS A 90 4.78 11.84 4.24
CA CYS A 90 5.84 12.23 3.31
C CYS A 90 5.80 13.75 3.02
N PRO A 91 6.95 14.47 3.02
CA PRO A 91 7.01 15.87 2.61
C PRO A 91 6.51 16.12 1.18
N ASN A 92 6.65 15.13 0.29
CA ASN A 92 6.25 15.22 -1.11
C ASN A 92 4.85 14.67 -1.40
N LYS A 93 4.07 14.31 -0.37
CA LYS A 93 2.81 13.55 -0.49
C LYS A 93 1.84 14.15 -1.51
N ASP A 94 1.65 15.47 -1.50
CA ASP A 94 0.64 16.09 -2.35
C ASP A 94 1.08 16.13 -3.82
N SER A 95 2.38 16.29 -4.09
CA SER A 95 2.92 16.14 -5.46
C SER A 95 2.91 14.69 -5.94
N ILE A 96 3.12 13.71 -5.05
CA ILE A 96 2.97 12.28 -5.38
C ILE A 96 1.50 11.97 -5.70
N VAL A 97 0.56 12.37 -4.85
CA VAL A 97 -0.88 12.11 -5.06
C VAL A 97 -1.39 12.82 -6.31
N GLN A 98 -1.04 14.09 -6.53
CA GLN A 98 -1.41 14.80 -7.74
C GLN A 98 -0.96 14.05 -8.99
N LYS A 99 0.30 13.59 -9.05
CA LYS A 99 0.80 12.83 -10.19
C LYS A 99 0.19 11.44 -10.36
N ILE A 100 -0.29 10.82 -9.29
CA ILE A 100 -1.09 9.60 -9.38
C ILE A 100 -2.45 9.92 -10.01
N GLN A 101 -3.09 11.01 -9.60
CA GLN A 101 -4.37 11.47 -10.17
C GLN A 101 -4.21 11.85 -11.65
N ASP A 102 -3.19 12.64 -12.00
CA ASP A 102 -2.88 13.08 -13.37
C ASP A 102 -2.57 11.90 -14.31
N ALA A 103 -1.93 10.83 -13.79
CA ALA A 103 -1.59 9.63 -14.54
C ALA A 103 -2.70 8.56 -14.56
N SER A 104 -3.76 8.74 -13.77
CA SER A 104 -4.89 7.81 -13.72
C SER A 104 -5.98 8.21 -14.70
N ALA A 105 -6.71 7.23 -15.25
CA ALA A 105 -7.94 7.52 -15.96
C ALA A 105 -8.96 8.18 -15.00
N ALA A 106 -9.75 9.14 -15.47
CA ALA A 106 -10.73 9.86 -14.65
C ALA A 106 -11.81 8.98 -13.99
N THR A 107 -11.95 7.74 -14.46
CA THR A 107 -12.83 6.69 -13.89
C THR A 107 -12.23 5.97 -12.67
N ILE A 108 -10.91 6.08 -12.44
CA ILE A 108 -10.21 5.43 -11.34
C ILE A 108 -10.31 6.31 -10.09
N VAL A 109 -10.94 5.79 -9.04
CA VAL A 109 -11.06 6.51 -7.76
C VAL A 109 -9.74 6.42 -7.00
N VAL A 110 -9.11 7.57 -6.73
CA VAL A 110 -7.89 7.67 -5.91
C VAL A 110 -8.26 8.06 -4.47
N THR A 111 -8.17 7.10 -3.54
CA THR A 111 -8.49 7.29 -2.13
C THR A 111 -7.22 7.56 -1.31
N LYS A 112 -7.20 8.63 -0.51
CA LYS A 112 -6.11 8.91 0.45
C LYS A 112 -6.32 8.05 1.70
N GLY A 113 -5.47 7.04 1.89
CA GLY A 113 -5.37 6.23 3.10
C GLY A 113 -5.61 4.74 2.88
N THR A 114 -5.25 3.92 3.88
CA THR A 114 -5.47 2.46 3.89
C THR A 114 -5.92 1.95 5.27
N HIS A 115 -5.00 1.38 6.06
CA HIS A 115 -5.29 0.80 7.38
C HIS A 115 -5.11 1.83 8.50
N HIS A 116 -6.12 2.03 9.35
CA HIS A 116 -5.96 2.91 10.52
C HIS A 116 -5.23 2.23 11.70
N LYS A 117 -5.20 0.89 11.74
CA LYS A 117 -4.58 0.12 12.82
C LYS A 117 -3.06 -0.02 12.64
N THR A 118 -2.32 0.36 13.67
CA THR A 118 -1.06 -0.31 14.06
C THR A 118 -1.41 -1.68 14.71
N PRO A 119 -0.44 -2.61 14.86
CA PRO A 119 -0.66 -3.81 15.66
C PRO A 119 -1.19 -3.45 17.05
N ALA A 120 -2.16 -4.22 17.55
CA ALA A 120 -3.03 -3.80 18.66
C ALA A 120 -2.25 -3.33 19.90
N GLY A 121 -2.47 -2.07 20.32
CA GLY A 121 -1.94 -1.54 21.57
C GLY A 121 -0.61 -0.75 21.46
N ASN A 122 -0.48 0.13 20.46
CA ASN A 122 0.46 1.27 20.44
C ASN A 122 1.98 1.00 20.28
N ASP A 123 2.74 0.95 21.37
CA ASP A 123 3.79 1.96 21.61
C ASP A 123 5.20 1.62 21.06
N ALA A 124 5.36 1.66 19.72
CA ALA A 124 6.67 1.52 19.04
C ALA A 124 7.46 0.23 19.41
N LYS A 125 6.75 -0.82 19.83
CA LYS A 125 7.31 -2.08 20.37
C LYS A 125 7.50 -3.20 19.35
N TRP A 126 6.85 -3.11 18.19
CA TRP A 126 6.95 -4.10 17.12
C TRP A 126 8.14 -3.88 16.20
N TRP A 127 8.74 -2.67 16.24
CA TRP A 127 10.08 -2.50 15.72
C TRP A 127 11.06 -3.13 16.72
N PRO A 128 11.93 -4.07 16.30
CA PRO A 128 13.10 -4.37 17.10
C PRO A 128 13.96 -3.10 17.10
N LYS A 129 13.88 -2.31 18.18
CA LYS A 129 14.91 -1.31 18.50
C LYS A 129 16.24 -2.00 18.31
N ALA A 130 17.09 -1.49 17.40
CA ALA A 130 18.30 -2.17 16.98
C ALA A 130 19.13 -2.56 18.22
N GLY A 131 19.18 -3.87 18.53
CA GLY A 131 19.66 -4.37 19.83
C GLY A 131 18.71 -5.30 20.62
N GLY A 132 17.60 -5.79 20.06
CA GLY A 132 16.79 -6.84 20.69
C GLY A 132 17.51 -8.20 20.79
N ASP A 133 17.61 -8.77 22.00
CA ASP A 133 18.33 -10.03 22.26
C ASP A 133 17.67 -11.23 21.53
N LEU A 134 18.43 -11.95 20.71
CA LEU A 134 17.96 -13.01 19.79
C LEU A 134 17.41 -14.27 20.49
N LYS A 135 17.45 -14.34 21.83
CA LYS A 135 17.14 -15.54 22.63
C LYS A 135 15.65 -15.93 22.67
N THR A 136 14.75 -15.10 22.16
CA THR A 136 13.30 -15.37 22.08
C THR A 136 12.82 -15.68 20.66
N ALA A 137 13.71 -16.02 19.72
CA ALA A 137 13.39 -16.40 18.34
C ALA A 137 12.65 -17.76 18.16
N HIS A 138 11.85 -18.16 19.15
CA HIS A 138 10.97 -19.32 19.15
C HIS A 138 9.56 -18.85 19.59
N VAL A 139 8.54 -18.75 18.73
CA VAL A 139 8.38 -19.34 17.39
C VAL A 139 7.52 -18.42 16.52
N LEU A 140 7.96 -18.14 15.29
CA LEU A 140 7.18 -17.39 14.30
C LEU A 140 5.98 -18.22 13.79
N PHE A 141 4.83 -17.57 13.60
CA PHE A 141 3.63 -18.16 12.97
C PHE A 141 3.01 -19.40 13.64
N LYS A 142 3.11 -19.55 14.97
CA LYS A 142 2.23 -20.48 15.69
C LYS A 142 0.77 -20.04 15.55
N LYS A 143 -0.10 -20.99 15.20
CA LYS A 143 -1.55 -20.84 15.10
C LYS A 143 -2.21 -20.93 16.47
#